data_AF-A0AAN5CWK6-F1
#
_entry.id   AF-A0AAN5CWK6-F1
#
_cell.length_a   1.000
_cell.length_b   1.000
_cell.length_c   1.000
_cell.angle_alpha   90.00
_cell.angle_beta   90.00
_cell.angle_gamma   90.00
#
_symmetry.space_group_name_H-M   'P 1'
#
loop_
_entity.id
_entity.type
_entity.pdbx_description
1 polymer ?
#
loop_
_entity_poly.entity_id
_entity_poly.type
_entity_poly.pdbx_seq_one_letter_code
_entity_poly.pdbx_strand_id
1 'polypeptide(L)'
;MYCKGAHENAIYLCSKEKVGASSSPEHFNPMFSHRYTKPYGEELHYGGLCSRQREGKAYVYRMGDDPGREGALLNVPQERLQQIELRLLHRGKAIYISKISDSSNPKVTKLKENVIVIEMRYEFSLYALDSSPFLYIAGSNVLHTLDTITMEFLPPLMTNMELHSIAGVHDGVITVDATVGEELNLMTATLPEAILENTVTVNGETITIEVLVERYKEMEILLKDVLEGSEEQKKREKKEEEVVGAELFN
;
A
#
# COMPACT_ATOMS: atom_id res chain seq x y z
N MET A 1 6.92 -26.77 0.41
CA MET A 1 6.67 -25.48 1.09
C MET A 1 7.36 -24.44 0.23
N TYR A 2 6.68 -23.36 -0.15
CA TYR A 2 7.24 -22.35 -1.07
C TYR A 2 7.10 -20.96 -0.43
N CYS A 3 8.07 -20.08 -0.67
CA CYS A 3 7.96 -18.67 -0.29
C CYS A 3 6.87 -18.03 -1.14
N LYS A 4 5.93 -17.34 -0.49
CA LYS A 4 4.84 -16.64 -1.18
C LYS A 4 5.03 -15.13 -1.22
N GLY A 5 5.78 -14.57 -0.29
CA GLY A 5 6.14 -13.15 -0.26
C GLY A 5 6.66 -12.72 1.10
N ALA A 6 6.94 -11.44 1.22
CA ALA A 6 7.30 -10.79 2.48
C ALA A 6 6.31 -9.65 2.74
N HIS A 7 5.94 -9.47 4.00
CA HIS A 7 5.18 -8.32 4.45
C HIS A 7 5.63 -7.97 5.88
N GLU A 8 5.79 -6.67 6.13
CA GLU A 8 6.42 -6.16 7.35
C GLU A 8 7.81 -6.80 7.59
N ASN A 9 8.05 -7.34 8.79
CA ASN A 9 9.28 -8.00 9.18
C ASN A 9 9.21 -9.54 9.03
N ALA A 10 8.28 -10.04 8.21
CA ALA A 10 8.03 -11.47 8.06
C ALA A 10 8.11 -11.95 6.61
N ILE A 11 8.75 -13.10 6.42
CA ILE A 11 8.69 -13.88 5.18
C ILE A 11 7.62 -14.96 5.36
N TYR A 12 6.69 -15.03 4.42
CA TYR A 12 5.58 -15.98 4.47
C TYR A 12 5.88 -17.21 3.63
N LEU A 13 5.81 -18.36 4.29
CA LEU A 13 5.95 -19.67 3.67
C LEU A 13 4.60 -20.38 3.68
N CYS A 14 4.22 -20.96 2.55
CA CYS A 14 2.93 -21.63 2.43
C CYS A 14 3.07 -23.10 1.99
N SER A 15 2.20 -23.93 2.55
CA SER A 15 1.82 -25.23 2.01
C SER A 15 0.42 -25.14 1.38
N LYS A 16 -0.17 -26.26 0.97
CA LYS A 16 -1.55 -26.27 0.45
C LYS A 16 -2.58 -25.78 1.47
N GLU A 17 -2.31 -26.01 2.76
CA GLU A 17 -3.29 -25.80 3.84
C GLU A 17 -2.79 -24.91 4.97
N LYS A 18 -1.47 -24.71 5.10
CA LYS A 18 -0.88 -23.99 6.23
C LYS A 18 -0.07 -22.80 5.74
N VAL A 19 -0.22 -21.69 6.45
CA VAL A 19 0.62 -20.50 6.30
C VAL A 19 1.50 -20.40 7.54
N GLY A 20 2.81 -20.32 7.31
CA GLY A 20 3.81 -20.01 8.32
C GLY A 20 4.48 -18.69 8.01
N ALA A 21 5.07 -18.08 9.03
CA ALA A 21 5.88 -16.88 8.89
C ALA A 21 7.21 -17.08 9.60
N SER A 22 8.26 -16.54 9.00
CA SER A 22 9.56 -16.36 9.65
C SER A 22 9.81 -14.88 9.82
N SER A 23 9.97 -14.44 11.07
CA SER A 23 10.48 -13.12 11.39
C SER A 23 11.84 -13.26 12.09
N SER A 24 12.68 -12.25 11.95
CA SER A 24 13.97 -12.16 12.65
C SER A 24 13.87 -11.10 13.74
N PRO A 25 13.58 -11.47 15.00
CA PRO A 25 13.49 -10.52 16.10
C PRO A 25 14.90 -10.28 16.67
N GLU A 26 15.81 -9.67 15.90
CA GLU A 26 17.15 -9.24 16.36
C GLU A 26 18.28 -10.31 16.38
N HIS A 27 17.99 -11.59 16.12
CA HIS A 27 19.01 -12.65 16.04
C HIS A 27 18.97 -13.38 14.70
N PHE A 28 20.14 -13.64 14.10
CA PHE A 28 20.35 -14.26 12.77
C PHE A 28 19.71 -15.66 12.56
N ASN A 29 18.92 -16.16 13.51
CA ASN A 29 18.21 -17.43 13.39
C ASN A 29 16.73 -17.17 13.07
N PRO A 30 16.31 -17.30 11.79
CA PRO A 30 14.91 -17.22 11.43
C PRO A 30 14.09 -18.27 12.19
N MET A 31 13.12 -17.82 13.01
CA MET A 31 12.19 -18.70 13.68
C MET A 31 10.92 -18.86 12.85
N PHE A 32 10.67 -20.07 12.37
CA PHE A 32 9.43 -20.40 11.68
C PHE A 32 8.30 -20.64 12.68
N SER A 33 7.30 -19.78 12.63
CA SER A 33 6.07 -19.92 13.41
C SER A 33 4.90 -20.28 12.50
N HIS A 34 4.05 -21.19 12.95
CA HIS A 34 2.75 -21.40 12.31
C HIS A 34 1.89 -20.17 12.59
N ARG A 35 1.30 -19.58 11.54
CA ARG A 35 0.40 -18.43 11.66
C ARG A 35 -1.05 -18.91 11.71
N TYR A 36 -1.51 -19.58 10.65
CA TYR A 36 -2.88 -20.05 10.57
C TYR A 36 -3.06 -21.19 9.55
N THR A 37 -4.19 -21.89 9.68
CA THR A 37 -4.67 -22.84 8.67
C THR A 37 -5.59 -22.13 7.71
N LYS A 38 -5.31 -22.28 6.42
CA LYS A 38 -6.03 -21.63 5.31
C LYS A 38 -7.54 -21.84 5.44
N PRO A 39 -8.34 -20.77 5.58
CA PRO A 39 -9.79 -20.87 5.58
C PRO A 39 -10.32 -21.44 4.27
N TYR A 40 -11.47 -22.13 4.32
CA TYR A 40 -12.15 -22.60 3.12
C TYR A 40 -12.45 -21.42 2.16
N GLY A 41 -12.11 -21.60 0.89
CA GLY A 41 -12.30 -20.61 -0.18
C GLY A 41 -11.30 -19.45 -0.20
N GLU A 42 -10.26 -19.46 0.64
CA GLU A 42 -9.13 -18.54 0.47
C GLU A 42 -8.30 -18.95 -0.76
N GLU A 43 -7.70 -18.00 -1.45
CA GLU A 43 -6.74 -18.21 -2.53
C GLU A 43 -5.45 -17.45 -2.21
N LEU A 44 -4.30 -18.07 -2.48
CA LEU A 44 -2.99 -17.50 -2.17
C LEU A 44 -2.30 -17.05 -3.45
N HIS A 45 -2.02 -15.76 -3.55
CA HIS A 45 -1.43 -15.11 -4.71
C HIS A 45 0.08 -14.89 -4.50
N TYR A 46 0.76 -14.36 -5.51
CA TYR A 46 2.15 -13.91 -5.37
C TYR A 46 2.25 -12.67 -4.47
N GLY A 47 3.44 -12.42 -3.92
CA GLY A 47 3.71 -11.23 -3.10
C GLY A 47 3.10 -11.28 -1.70
N GLY A 48 2.75 -12.48 -1.20
CA GLY A 48 2.16 -12.64 0.12
C GLY A 48 0.74 -12.08 0.20
N LEU A 49 -0.02 -12.18 -0.89
CA LEU A 49 -1.41 -11.72 -0.95
C LEU A 49 -2.39 -12.89 -0.86
N CYS A 50 -3.55 -12.62 -0.29
CA CYS A 50 -4.66 -13.54 -0.14
C CYS A 50 -5.92 -12.91 -0.75
N SER A 51 -6.79 -13.75 -1.32
CA SER A 51 -8.17 -13.36 -1.61
C SER A 51 -9.15 -14.36 -1.04
N ARG A 52 -10.37 -13.92 -0.75
CA ARG A 52 -11.43 -14.80 -0.23
C ARG A 52 -12.81 -14.26 -0.55
N GLN A 53 -13.74 -15.16 -0.83
CA GLN A 53 -15.16 -14.83 -0.87
C GLN A 53 -15.82 -15.00 0.50
N ARG A 54 -16.57 -13.99 0.94
CA ARG A 54 -17.37 -13.99 2.16
C ARG A 54 -18.70 -13.30 1.89
N GLU A 55 -19.81 -13.98 2.18
CA GLU A 55 -21.16 -13.41 2.03
C GLU A 55 -21.42 -12.84 0.62
N GLY A 56 -20.91 -13.54 -0.41
CA GLY A 56 -21.03 -13.13 -1.82
C GLY A 56 -20.11 -11.98 -2.25
N LYS A 57 -19.24 -11.48 -1.37
CA LYS A 57 -18.28 -10.41 -1.64
C LYS A 57 -16.86 -10.95 -1.69
N ALA A 58 -16.05 -10.45 -2.61
CA ALA A 58 -14.63 -10.81 -2.72
C ALA A 58 -13.77 -9.80 -1.96
N TYR A 59 -12.81 -10.29 -1.18
CA TYR A 59 -11.87 -9.47 -0.43
C TYR A 59 -10.43 -9.84 -0.80
N VAL A 60 -9.54 -8.86 -0.78
CA VAL A 60 -8.09 -9.04 -0.91
C VAL A 60 -7.39 -8.45 0.29
N TYR A 61 -6.40 -9.14 0.81
CA TYR A 61 -5.63 -8.75 2.00
C TYR A 61 -4.22 -9.30 1.88
N ARG A 62 -3.29 -8.82 2.71
CA ARG A 62 -1.94 -9.38 2.80
C ARG A 62 -1.94 -10.53 3.78
N MET A 63 -0.95 -11.42 3.65
CA MET A 63 -0.71 -12.45 4.65
C MET A 63 -0.31 -11.77 5.96
N GLY A 64 -1.03 -12.08 7.03
CA GLY A 64 -0.84 -11.48 8.35
C GLY A 64 -1.97 -10.54 8.75
N ASP A 65 -2.61 -9.90 7.77
CA ASP A 65 -3.75 -9.01 7.97
C ASP A 65 -4.97 -9.77 8.49
N ASP A 66 -5.81 -9.10 9.28
CA ASP A 66 -7.16 -9.55 9.60
C ASP A 66 -8.09 -9.26 8.41
N PRO A 67 -8.57 -10.29 7.68
CA PRO A 67 -9.41 -10.08 6.51
C PRO A 67 -10.75 -9.39 6.84
N GLY A 68 -11.21 -9.44 8.09
CA GLY A 68 -12.44 -8.77 8.53
C GLY A 68 -12.28 -7.28 8.81
N ARG A 69 -11.04 -6.81 9.02
CA ARG A 69 -10.74 -5.41 9.35
C ARG A 69 -9.96 -4.71 8.26
N GLU A 70 -9.01 -5.41 7.65
CA GLU A 70 -7.99 -4.85 6.76
C GLU A 70 -8.19 -5.29 5.30
N GLY A 71 -9.10 -6.23 5.06
CA GLY A 71 -9.43 -6.70 3.71
C GLY A 71 -10.06 -5.63 2.83
N ALA A 72 -9.46 -5.39 1.66
CA ALA A 72 -10.00 -4.54 0.62
C ALA A 72 -11.13 -5.26 -0.14
N LEU A 73 -12.34 -4.70 -0.11
CA LEU A 73 -13.53 -5.24 -0.79
C LEU A 73 -13.45 -5.03 -2.30
N LEU A 74 -13.30 -6.08 -3.09
CA LEU A 74 -13.33 -6.01 -4.55
C LEU A 74 -14.75 -5.83 -5.07
N ASN A 75 -15.11 -4.61 -5.46
CA ASN A 75 -16.41 -4.28 -6.07
C ASN A 75 -16.40 -4.47 -7.60
N VAL A 76 -15.78 -5.55 -8.07
CA VAL A 76 -15.64 -5.88 -9.50
C VAL A 76 -16.15 -7.30 -9.75
N PRO A 77 -16.97 -7.53 -10.80
CA PRO A 77 -17.40 -8.88 -11.17
C PRO A 77 -16.22 -9.80 -11.43
N GLN A 78 -16.28 -11.06 -10.95
CA GLN A 78 -15.16 -12.01 -11.02
C GLN A 78 -14.73 -12.29 -12.46
N GLU A 79 -15.66 -12.24 -13.42
CA GLU A 79 -15.42 -12.46 -14.84
C GLU A 79 -14.42 -11.44 -15.42
N ARG A 80 -14.41 -10.21 -14.88
CA ARG A 80 -13.46 -9.15 -15.27
C ARG A 80 -12.06 -9.38 -14.71
N LEU A 81 -11.94 -10.23 -13.68
CA LEU A 81 -10.67 -10.55 -13.02
C LEU A 81 -10.03 -11.84 -13.54
N GLN A 82 -10.76 -12.69 -14.27
CA GLN A 82 -10.30 -14.03 -14.71
C GLN A 82 -9.05 -14.02 -15.61
N GLN A 83 -8.75 -12.90 -16.27
CA GLN A 83 -7.65 -12.78 -17.22
C GLN A 83 -6.52 -11.85 -16.75
N ILE A 84 -6.60 -11.40 -15.50
CA ILE A 84 -5.62 -10.48 -14.91
C ILE A 84 -5.13 -11.03 -13.58
N GLU A 85 -3.87 -10.76 -13.27
CA GLU A 85 -3.19 -11.33 -12.11
C GLU A 85 -3.11 -10.31 -10.99
N LEU A 86 -3.58 -10.66 -9.79
CA LEU A 86 -3.37 -9.84 -8.59
C LEU A 86 -1.89 -9.87 -8.21
N ARG A 87 -1.24 -8.70 -8.15
CA ARG A 87 0.20 -8.61 -7.87
C ARG A 87 0.56 -7.77 -6.66
N LEU A 88 -0.27 -6.79 -6.30
CA LEU A 88 0.02 -5.90 -5.19
C LEU A 88 -1.28 -5.45 -4.51
N LEU A 89 -1.23 -5.21 -3.20
CA LEU A 89 -2.20 -4.41 -2.48
C LEU A 89 -1.48 -3.15 -2.04
N HIS A 90 -1.99 -1.97 -2.40
CA HIS A 90 -1.35 -0.70 -2.14
C HIS A 90 -2.39 0.34 -1.73
N ARG A 91 -2.29 0.88 -0.50
CA ARG A 91 -3.22 1.88 0.06
C ARG A 91 -4.69 1.48 -0.07
N GLY A 92 -4.99 0.21 0.24
CA GLY A 92 -6.34 -0.36 0.12
C GLY A 92 -6.82 -0.61 -1.32
N LYS A 93 -5.97 -0.37 -2.33
CA LYS A 93 -6.27 -0.63 -3.74
C LYS A 93 -5.59 -1.92 -4.19
N ALA A 94 -6.35 -2.83 -4.78
CA ALA A 94 -5.82 -4.03 -5.41
C ALA A 94 -5.27 -3.67 -6.79
N ILE A 95 -4.00 -4.03 -7.03
CA ILE A 95 -3.30 -3.81 -8.28
C ILE A 95 -3.23 -5.12 -9.05
N TYR A 96 -3.86 -5.12 -10.20
CA TYR A 96 -3.89 -6.24 -11.14
C TYR A 96 -3.03 -5.95 -12.36
N ILE A 97 -2.53 -7.02 -12.95
CA ILE A 97 -1.72 -7.00 -14.16
C ILE A 97 -2.43 -7.70 -15.30
N SER A 98 -2.48 -7.05 -16.45
CA SER A 98 -2.88 -7.65 -17.73
C SER A 98 -1.68 -7.79 -18.65
N LYS A 99 -1.37 -9.01 -19.08
CA LYS A 99 -0.30 -9.32 -20.04
C LYS A 99 -0.76 -9.27 -21.51
N ILE A 100 -1.91 -8.67 -21.79
CA ILE A 100 -2.59 -8.72 -23.11
C ILE A 100 -2.16 -7.56 -24.04
N SER A 101 -1.31 -6.65 -23.57
CA SER A 101 -0.96 -5.45 -24.32
C SER A 101 0.14 -5.70 -25.36
N ASP A 102 -0.15 -5.35 -26.62
CA ASP A 102 0.87 -5.21 -27.67
C ASP A 102 1.69 -3.93 -27.53
N SER A 103 1.30 -3.02 -26.62
CA SER A 103 2.00 -1.76 -26.40
C SER A 103 3.29 -1.97 -25.62
N SER A 104 4.35 -1.30 -26.05
CA SER A 104 5.61 -1.20 -25.31
C SER A 104 5.48 -0.37 -24.04
N ASN A 105 4.54 0.58 -24.02
CA ASN A 105 4.33 1.46 -22.88
C ASN A 105 3.25 0.89 -21.97
N PRO A 106 3.45 0.97 -20.64
CA PRO A 106 2.43 0.54 -19.71
C PRO A 106 1.20 1.42 -19.82
N LYS A 107 0.02 0.82 -19.69
CA LYS A 107 -1.24 1.54 -19.56
C LYS A 107 -1.82 1.26 -18.21
N VAL A 108 -2.50 2.25 -17.65
CA VAL A 108 -3.20 2.10 -16.38
C VAL A 108 -4.67 2.38 -16.58
N THR A 109 -5.51 1.51 -16.02
CA THR A 109 -6.97 1.67 -16.03
C THR A 109 -7.49 1.50 -14.62
N LYS A 110 -8.31 2.45 -14.17
CA LYS A 110 -9.09 2.32 -12.94
C LYS A 110 -10.38 1.56 -13.26
N LEU A 111 -10.49 0.29 -12.83
CA LEU A 111 -11.73 -0.47 -13.01
C LEU A 111 -12.81 0.00 -12.03
N LYS A 112 -12.40 0.26 -10.78
CA LYS A 112 -13.21 0.78 -9.67
C LYS A 112 -12.34 1.57 -8.72
N GLU A 113 -12.95 2.16 -7.69
CA GLU A 113 -12.25 2.99 -6.70
C GLU A 113 -11.00 2.32 -6.12
N ASN A 114 -11.10 1.03 -5.83
CA ASN A 114 -10.06 0.26 -5.18
C ASN A 114 -9.46 -0.85 -6.07
N VAL A 115 -9.66 -0.78 -7.39
CA VAL A 115 -9.10 -1.77 -8.33
C VAL A 115 -8.44 -1.06 -9.49
N ILE A 116 -7.11 -1.18 -9.55
CA ILE A 116 -6.27 -0.65 -10.61
C ILE A 116 -5.76 -1.81 -11.45
N VAL A 117 -5.80 -1.66 -12.78
CA VAL A 117 -5.21 -2.61 -13.73
C VAL A 117 -4.08 -1.91 -14.45
N ILE A 118 -2.92 -2.56 -14.49
CA ILE A 118 -1.78 -2.13 -15.29
C ILE A 118 -1.61 -3.13 -16.43
N GLU A 119 -1.65 -2.63 -17.66
CA GLU A 119 -1.48 -3.42 -18.88
C GLU A 119 -0.06 -3.26 -19.41
N MET A 120 0.62 -4.38 -19.63
CA MET A 120 2.03 -4.38 -20.03
C MET A 120 2.43 -5.70 -20.67
N ARG A 121 3.38 -5.64 -21.59
CA ARG A 121 3.77 -6.79 -22.43
C ARG A 121 4.69 -7.81 -21.73
N TYR A 122 5.60 -7.32 -20.89
CA TYR A 122 6.72 -8.11 -20.37
C TYR A 122 6.50 -8.55 -18.93
N GLU A 123 7.43 -9.34 -18.40
CA GLU A 123 7.52 -9.55 -16.95
C GLU A 123 8.19 -8.35 -16.30
N PHE A 124 7.80 -8.07 -15.05
CA PHE A 124 8.27 -6.92 -14.31
C PHE A 124 8.14 -7.17 -12.82
N SER A 125 8.91 -6.42 -12.06
CA SER A 125 8.80 -6.30 -10.62
C SER A 125 7.97 -5.08 -10.27
N LEU A 126 7.02 -5.26 -9.35
CA LEU A 126 6.24 -4.17 -8.78
C LEU A 126 6.72 -3.90 -7.36
N TYR A 127 6.81 -2.62 -7.01
CA TYR A 127 7.06 -2.19 -5.65
C TYR A 127 6.24 -0.95 -5.35
N ALA A 128 5.62 -0.92 -4.17
CA ALA A 128 5.01 0.28 -3.64
C ALA A 128 5.12 0.28 -2.11
N LEU A 129 5.17 1.48 -1.55
CA LEU A 129 5.08 1.71 -0.10
C LEU A 129 3.76 2.36 0.19
N ASP A 130 3.01 1.87 1.18
CA ASP A 130 1.70 2.45 1.51
C ASP A 130 1.75 3.92 1.97
N SER A 131 2.90 4.39 2.44
CA SER A 131 3.13 5.81 2.77
C SER A 131 3.34 6.71 1.54
N SER A 132 3.60 6.12 0.37
CA SER A 132 3.87 6.82 -0.89
C SER A 132 2.69 6.65 -1.85
N PRO A 133 2.42 7.59 -2.79
CA PRO A 133 1.38 7.39 -3.80
C PRO A 133 1.94 6.64 -5.02
N PHE A 134 3.25 6.40 -5.04
CA PHE A 134 3.97 5.91 -6.20
C PHE A 134 4.06 4.39 -6.19
N LEU A 135 3.80 3.83 -7.35
CA LEU A 135 4.02 2.44 -7.67
C LEU A 135 5.12 2.36 -8.72
N TYR A 136 6.21 1.71 -8.34
CA TYR A 136 7.39 1.51 -9.17
C TYR A 136 7.29 0.19 -9.91
N ILE A 137 7.65 0.21 -11.19
CA ILE A 137 7.59 -0.94 -12.09
C ILE A 137 8.94 -1.05 -12.79
N ALA A 138 9.72 -2.05 -12.41
CA ALA A 138 11.00 -2.34 -13.05
C ALA A 138 10.82 -3.48 -14.05
N GLY A 139 11.27 -3.28 -15.28
CA GLY A 139 11.31 -4.34 -16.28
C GLY A 139 12.23 -3.96 -17.42
N SER A 140 13.08 -4.91 -17.84
CA SER A 140 14.14 -4.64 -18.80
C SER A 140 14.98 -3.44 -18.35
N ASN A 141 15.33 -2.52 -19.23
CA ASN A 141 16.17 -1.37 -18.89
C ASN A 141 15.39 -0.09 -18.55
N VAL A 142 14.14 -0.24 -18.09
CA VAL A 142 13.23 0.88 -17.81
C VAL A 142 12.61 0.75 -16.43
N LEU A 143 12.58 1.86 -15.70
CA LEU A 143 11.80 2.03 -14.48
C LEU A 143 10.63 2.97 -14.77
N HIS A 144 9.42 2.44 -14.75
CA HIS A 144 8.20 3.25 -14.79
C HIS A 144 7.75 3.58 -13.38
N THR A 145 7.19 4.78 -13.21
CA THR A 145 6.60 5.21 -11.94
C THR A 145 5.18 5.67 -12.21
N LEU A 146 4.21 5.00 -11.59
CA LEU A 146 2.80 5.36 -11.63
C LEU A 146 2.45 6.16 -10.38
N ASP A 147 1.91 7.37 -10.56
CA ASP A 147 1.22 8.07 -9.48
C ASP A 147 -0.21 7.51 -9.36
N THR A 148 -0.51 6.85 -8.25
CA THR A 148 -1.81 6.18 -8.02
C THR A 148 -2.92 7.13 -7.55
N ILE A 149 -2.61 8.43 -7.39
CA ILE A 149 -3.58 9.49 -7.15
C ILE A 149 -4.04 10.05 -8.50
N THR A 150 -3.10 10.51 -9.33
CA THR A 150 -3.41 11.09 -10.65
C THR A 150 -3.74 10.04 -11.70
N MET A 151 -3.31 8.79 -11.46
CA MET A 151 -3.38 7.69 -12.43
C MET A 151 -2.56 7.96 -13.68
N GLU A 152 -1.48 8.73 -13.54
CA GLU A 152 -0.56 9.07 -14.64
C GLU A 152 0.83 8.46 -14.40
N PHE A 153 1.45 8.01 -15.49
CA PHE A 153 2.84 7.61 -15.46
C PHE A 153 3.73 8.85 -15.53
N LEU A 154 4.67 8.96 -14.60
CA LEU A 154 5.76 9.93 -14.68
C LEU A 154 6.70 9.57 -15.85
N PRO A 155 7.53 10.52 -16.31
CA PRO A 155 8.54 10.23 -17.33
C PRO A 155 9.39 8.99 -16.96
N PRO A 156 9.50 7.99 -17.85
CA PRO A 156 10.20 6.76 -17.54
C PRO A 156 11.69 7.02 -17.34
N LEU A 157 12.31 6.34 -16.38
CA LEU A 157 13.75 6.39 -16.16
C LEU A 157 14.41 5.25 -16.92
N MET A 158 15.31 5.60 -17.85
CA MET A 158 16.06 4.64 -18.64
C MET A 158 17.40 4.35 -17.96
N THR A 159 17.82 3.09 -18.02
CA THR A 159 19.15 2.65 -17.58
C THR A 159 19.85 1.88 -18.71
N ASN A 160 21.15 1.71 -18.59
CA ASN A 160 21.96 0.83 -19.43
C ASN A 160 22.06 -0.61 -18.87
N MET A 161 21.27 -0.93 -17.84
CA MET A 161 21.26 -2.20 -17.11
C MET A 161 19.90 -2.88 -17.25
N GLU A 162 19.86 -4.20 -17.14
CA GLU A 162 18.59 -4.93 -17.10
C GLU A 162 18.11 -5.05 -15.65
N LEU A 163 16.98 -4.43 -15.32
CA LEU A 163 16.34 -4.45 -14.02
C LEU A 163 15.46 -5.69 -13.87
N HIS A 164 15.68 -6.46 -12.81
CA HIS A 164 14.95 -7.70 -12.53
C HIS A 164 13.94 -7.54 -11.39
N SER A 165 14.38 -6.92 -10.29
CA SER A 165 13.61 -6.84 -9.06
C SER A 165 13.83 -5.51 -8.35
N ILE A 166 12.81 -4.99 -7.68
CA ILE A 166 12.94 -3.83 -6.79
C ILE A 166 12.96 -4.36 -5.36
N ALA A 167 14.11 -4.21 -4.68
CA ALA A 167 14.28 -4.59 -3.29
C ALA A 167 13.62 -3.57 -2.35
N GLY A 168 13.68 -2.29 -2.69
CA GLY A 168 13.07 -1.25 -1.89
C GLY A 168 13.28 0.16 -2.43
N VAL A 169 12.53 1.11 -1.86
CA VAL A 169 12.76 2.55 -2.02
C VAL A 169 12.78 3.15 -0.61
N HIS A 170 13.78 3.94 -0.27
CA HIS A 170 13.89 4.58 1.04
C HIS A 170 14.57 5.93 0.88
N ASP A 171 13.97 7.00 1.42
CA ASP A 171 14.47 8.37 1.33
C ASP A 171 14.91 8.78 -0.08
N GLY A 172 14.08 8.45 -1.08
CA GLY A 172 14.36 8.74 -2.48
C GLY A 172 15.48 7.91 -3.11
N VAL A 173 16.04 6.92 -2.40
CA VAL A 173 17.00 5.96 -2.96
C VAL A 173 16.29 4.67 -3.30
N ILE A 174 16.32 4.27 -4.57
CA ILE A 174 15.81 2.97 -5.02
C ILE A 174 16.94 1.94 -4.96
N THR A 175 16.61 0.73 -4.49
CA THR A 175 17.48 -0.45 -4.51
C THR A 175 16.88 -1.52 -5.40
N VAL A 176 17.65 -2.06 -6.34
CA VAL A 176 17.21 -3.02 -7.36
C VAL A 176 18.20 -4.16 -7.54
N ASP A 177 17.70 -5.34 -7.89
CA ASP A 177 18.51 -6.37 -8.52
C ASP A 177 18.59 -6.08 -10.03
N ALA A 178 19.79 -5.97 -10.56
CA ALA A 178 20.04 -5.66 -11.97
C ALA A 178 21.22 -6.46 -12.54
N THR A 179 21.20 -6.74 -13.84
CA THR A 179 22.32 -7.34 -14.54
C THR A 179 23.18 -6.28 -15.20
N VAL A 180 24.50 -6.38 -14.99
CA VAL A 180 25.53 -5.55 -15.62
C VAL A 180 26.50 -6.49 -16.33
N GLY A 181 26.45 -6.51 -17.67
CA GLY A 181 27.14 -7.54 -18.43
C GLY A 181 26.53 -8.93 -18.17
N GLU A 182 27.28 -9.82 -17.53
CA GLU A 182 26.83 -11.19 -17.18
C GLU A 182 26.57 -11.37 -15.68
N GLU A 183 26.80 -10.33 -14.87
CA GLU A 183 26.72 -10.43 -13.41
C GLU A 183 25.43 -9.82 -12.86
N LEU A 184 24.76 -10.57 -11.99
CA LEU A 184 23.63 -10.10 -11.20
C LEU A 184 24.15 -9.32 -9.99
N ASN A 185 23.71 -8.07 -9.85
CA ASN A 185 24.17 -7.12 -8.85
C ASN A 185 22.97 -6.51 -8.09
N LEU A 186 23.15 -6.28 -6.79
CA LEU A 186 22.26 -5.42 -6.02
C LEU A 186 22.77 -3.98 -6.10
N MET A 187 21.95 -3.07 -6.59
CA MET A 187 22.36 -1.71 -6.96
C MET A 187 21.45 -0.66 -6.34
N THR A 188 21.99 0.52 -6.09
CA THR A 188 21.24 1.66 -5.55
C THR A 188 21.39 2.89 -6.41
N ALA A 189 20.35 3.69 -6.53
CA ALA A 189 20.39 5.00 -7.19
C ALA A 189 19.44 5.99 -6.53
N THR A 190 19.80 7.26 -6.54
CA THR A 190 18.90 8.35 -6.12
C THR A 190 17.87 8.61 -7.22
N LEU A 191 16.60 8.67 -6.84
CA LEU A 191 15.50 9.03 -7.73
C LEU A 191 15.53 10.55 -8.02
N PRO A 192 15.16 10.98 -9.24
CA PRO A 192 15.11 12.41 -9.57
C PRO A 192 14.16 13.19 -8.66
N GLU A 193 14.52 14.43 -8.32
CA GLU A 193 13.72 15.31 -7.45
C GLU A 193 12.28 15.49 -7.94
N ALA A 194 12.04 15.52 -9.25
CA ALA A 194 10.69 15.61 -9.81
C ALA A 194 9.75 14.47 -9.37
N ILE A 195 10.30 13.31 -8.97
CA ILE A 195 9.52 12.20 -8.37
C ILE A 195 9.27 12.47 -6.88
N LEU A 196 10.18 13.18 -6.21
CA LEU A 196 10.15 13.49 -4.78
C LEU A 196 9.33 14.75 -4.45
N GLU A 197 9.14 15.67 -5.40
CA GLU A 197 8.51 16.99 -5.22
C GLU A 197 7.09 16.96 -4.64
N ASN A 198 6.39 15.83 -4.72
CA ASN A 198 5.05 15.66 -4.13
C ASN A 198 5.07 15.09 -2.70
N THR A 199 6.23 15.06 -2.04
CA THR A 199 6.39 14.53 -0.68
C THR A 199 7.02 15.54 0.26
N VAL A 200 6.58 15.52 1.53
CA VAL A 200 7.07 16.35 2.62
C VAL A 200 7.39 15.43 3.79
N THR A 201 8.55 15.62 4.41
CA THR A 201 8.90 14.91 5.65
C THR A 201 8.41 15.69 6.86
N VAL A 202 7.49 15.11 7.63
CA VAL A 202 6.95 15.68 8.88
C VAL A 202 7.30 14.73 10.01
N ASN A 203 8.06 15.19 11.00
CA ASN A 203 8.51 14.38 12.16
C ASN A 203 9.26 13.08 11.77
N GLY A 204 10.04 13.09 10.69
CA GLY A 204 10.76 11.91 10.20
C GLY A 204 9.91 10.93 9.38
N GLU A 205 8.62 11.21 9.17
CA GLU A 205 7.75 10.47 8.27
C GLU A 205 7.63 11.22 6.93
N THR A 206 8.03 10.60 5.82
CA THR A 206 7.80 11.16 4.47
C THR A 206 6.38 10.85 4.03
N ILE A 207 5.55 11.88 3.90
CA ILE A 207 4.14 11.80 3.48
C ILE A 207 3.92 12.65 2.23
N THR A 208 2.86 12.37 1.46
CA THR A 208 2.54 13.21 0.29
C THR A 208 1.90 14.52 0.71
N ILE A 209 1.97 15.54 -0.15
CA ILE A 209 1.28 16.81 0.09
C ILE A 209 -0.23 16.57 0.24
N GLU A 210 -0.83 15.67 -0.53
CA GLU A 210 -2.26 15.35 -0.39
C GLU A 210 -2.58 14.69 0.95
N VAL A 211 -1.77 13.72 1.40
CA VAL A 211 -1.94 13.08 2.71
C VAL A 211 -1.79 14.11 3.82
N LEU A 212 -0.82 15.03 3.68
CA LEU A 212 -0.66 16.14 4.60
C LEU A 212 -1.92 17.03 4.62
N VAL A 213 -2.48 17.37 3.45
CA VAL A 213 -3.71 18.16 3.32
C VAL A 213 -4.91 17.46 3.95
N GLU A 214 -5.10 16.15 3.74
CA GLU A 214 -6.19 15.40 4.39
C GLU A 214 -6.02 15.35 5.92
N ARG A 215 -4.80 15.10 6.42
CA ARG A 215 -4.49 15.20 7.87
C ARG A 215 -4.83 16.59 8.41
N TYR A 216 -4.54 17.66 7.65
CA TYR A 216 -4.90 19.03 8.04
C TYR A 216 -6.41 19.25 8.10
N LYS A 217 -7.18 18.69 7.15
CA LYS A 217 -8.66 18.79 7.16
C LYS A 217 -9.26 18.06 8.36
N GLU A 218 -8.79 16.85 8.65
CA GLU A 218 -9.22 16.08 9.83
C GLU A 218 -8.91 16.84 11.13
N MET A 219 -7.71 17.42 11.23
CA MET A 219 -7.31 18.24 12.37
C MET A 219 -8.16 19.52 12.48
N GLU A 220 -8.53 20.15 11.36
CA GLU A 220 -9.42 21.31 11.35
C GLU A 220 -10.81 20.98 11.90
N ILE A 221 -11.36 19.81 11.55
CA ILE A 221 -12.64 19.33 12.08
C ILE A 221 -12.54 19.09 13.59
N LEU A 222 -11.51 18.38 14.05
CA LEU A 222 -11.29 18.13 15.48
C LEU A 222 -11.13 19.43 16.28
N LEU A 223 -10.43 20.42 15.73
CA LEU A 223 -10.28 21.73 16.37
C LEU A 223 -11.62 22.47 16.48
N LYS A 224 -12.48 22.39 15.46
CA LYS A 224 -13.84 22.96 15.51
C LYS A 224 -14.68 22.29 16.61
N ASP A 225 -14.68 20.97 16.67
CA ASP A 225 -15.42 20.20 17.69
C ASP A 225 -14.96 20.56 19.12
N VAL A 226 -13.64 20.70 19.33
CA VAL A 226 -13.08 21.10 20.64
C VAL A 226 -13.48 22.53 20.99
N LEU A 227 -13.46 23.46 20.04
CA LEU A 227 -13.85 24.85 20.26
C LEU A 227 -15.34 24.94 20.61
N GLU A 228 -16.20 24.27 19.86
CA GLU A 228 -17.65 24.21 20.13
C GLU A 228 -17.94 23.62 21.50
N GLY A 229 -17.30 22.49 21.85
CA GLY A 229 -17.42 21.89 23.19
C GLY A 229 -16.97 22.83 24.32
N SER A 230 -15.90 23.61 24.10
CA SER A 230 -15.43 24.59 25.09
C SER A 230 -16.40 25.76 25.28
N GLU A 231 -17.08 26.20 24.22
CA GLU A 231 -18.10 27.25 24.31
C GLU A 231 -19.35 26.76 25.03
N GLU A 232 -19.78 25.52 24.77
CA GLU A 232 -20.89 24.90 25.50
C GLU A 232 -20.59 24.77 26.99
N GLN A 233 -19.37 24.36 27.35
CA GLN A 233 -18.95 24.27 28.74
C GLN A 233 -18.99 25.63 29.44
N LYS A 234 -18.45 26.69 28.82
CA LYS A 234 -18.50 28.05 29.36
C LYS A 234 -19.94 28.56 29.54
N LYS A 235 -20.84 28.23 28.61
CA LYS A 235 -22.28 28.58 28.73
C LYS A 235 -22.95 27.85 29.90
N ARG A 236 -22.58 26.59 30.17
CA ARG A 236 -23.08 25.83 31.32
C ARG A 236 -22.56 26.40 32.64
N GLU A 237 -21.26 26.65 32.74
CA GLU A 237 -20.63 27.24 33.92
C GLU A 237 -21.27 28.60 34.27
N LYS A 238 -21.47 29.47 33.28
CA LYS A 238 -22.15 30.75 33.49
C LYS A 238 -23.59 30.61 33.98
N LYS A 239 -24.33 29.63 33.45
CA LYS A 239 -25.73 29.37 33.87
C LYS A 239 -25.78 28.81 35.29
N GLU A 240 -24.84 27.97 35.68
CA GLU A 240 -24.71 27.47 37.04
C GLU A 240 -24.36 28.60 38.03
N GLU A 241 -23.46 29.51 37.66
CA GLU A 241 -23.15 30.72 38.44
C GLU A 241 -24.38 31.64 38.62
N GLU A 242 -25.19 31.82 37.58
CA GLU A 242 -26.44 32.60 37.65
C GLU A 242 -27.49 31.94 38.57
N VAL A 243 -27.60 30.61 38.56
CA VAL A 243 -28.52 29.86 39.43
C VAL A 243 -28.08 29.95 40.90
N VAL A 244 -26.79 29.71 41.18
CA VAL A 244 -26.24 29.81 42.54
C VAL A 244 -26.35 31.24 43.07
N GLY A 245 -26.14 32.25 42.22
CA GLY A 245 -26.35 33.64 42.57
C GLY A 245 -27.80 33.94 42.97
N ALA A 246 -28.78 33.43 42.22
CA ALA A 246 -30.21 33.66 42.51
C ALA A 246 -30.70 33.00 43.80
N GLU A 247 -30.14 31.85 44.19
CA GLU A 247 -30.49 31.17 45.45
C GLU A 247 -29.97 31.90 46.71
N LEU A 248 -28.86 32.65 46.60
CA LEU A 248 -28.29 33.38 47.74
C LEU A 248 -29.07 34.67 48.11
N PHE A 249 -29.93 35.17 47.23
CA PHE A 249 -30.70 36.41 47.44
C PHE A 249 -32.19 36.18 47.75
N ASN A 250 -32.64 34.92 47.86
CA ASN A 250 -33.98 34.55 48.33
C ASN A 250 -33.93 33.98 49.76
#